data_AF-A0A804QZ85-F1
#
_entry.id   AF-A0A804QZ85-F1
#
_cell.length_a   1.000
_cell.length_b   1.000
_cell.length_c   1.000
_cell.angle_alpha   90.00
_cell.angle_beta   90.00
_cell.angle_gamma   90.00
#
_symmetry.space_group_name_H-M   'P 1'
#
loop_
_entity.id
_entity.type
_entity.pdbx_description
1 polymer ?
#
loop_
_entity_poly.entity_id
_entity_poly.type
_entity_poly.pdbx_seq_one_letter_code
_entity_poly.pdbx_strand_id
1 'polypeptide(L)'
;MTRVIHDSGDDMQKEALDLVSSDVNFPKGHFPDYRIGPNNQIIDPEETHEAVPLKEIVAKETAQLLEQHKRLSVRDLKEKFEKGLSGASKLSEEAKRREAASLDRQVLLKKLRDVLDTLKGRVAGRNRDDAEEAISLVEALAVQLTQREGELIYEKAEVKKLANFLKQATEDARKVAEEERALALAEIEKARAAIEKVEKAWRVHDFASSSREKAEIEELRKEVREARRIKMLHQPSKVMDMEFELQALRTLISEKTQLCNQLKKELAMIKRLEDDSSGLFELEGSNTLGSQLCIIPRVDGASNITNCPIQWYRVISGGTRELISGTLSVKWHAD
;
A
#
# COMPACT_ATOMS: atom_id res chain seq x y z
N MET A 1 -31.03 46.27 -9.91
CA MET A 1 -31.79 45.07 -9.51
C MET A 1 -30.82 44.18 -8.75
N THR A 2 -30.96 44.16 -7.43
CA THR A 2 -29.99 43.62 -6.47
C THR A 2 -30.20 42.12 -6.31
N ARG A 3 -29.18 41.30 -6.55
CA ARG A 3 -29.23 39.84 -6.32
C ARG A 3 -28.88 39.57 -4.86
N VAL A 4 -29.87 39.13 -4.10
CA VAL A 4 -29.72 38.53 -2.77
C VAL A 4 -29.40 37.05 -2.98
N ILE A 5 -28.24 36.61 -2.49
CA ILE A 5 -27.88 35.19 -2.40
C ILE A 5 -28.25 34.76 -0.98
N HIS A 6 -29.16 33.80 -0.86
CA HIS A 6 -29.48 33.13 0.39
C HIS A 6 -28.33 32.19 0.74
N ASP A 7 -27.70 32.42 1.89
CA ASP A 7 -26.73 31.54 2.51
C ASP A 7 -27.51 30.53 3.37
N SER A 8 -27.57 29.28 2.93
CA SER A 8 -28.17 28.18 3.69
C SER A 8 -27.41 26.90 3.37
N GLY A 9 -26.30 26.69 4.07
CA GLY A 9 -25.51 25.48 3.93
C GLY A 9 -24.36 25.44 4.91
N ASP A 10 -24.63 25.23 6.20
CA ASP A 10 -23.56 24.82 7.12
C ASP A 10 -23.98 23.97 8.33
N ASP A 11 -25.28 23.82 8.63
CA ASP A 11 -25.68 23.06 9.83
C ASP A 11 -26.02 21.57 9.57
N MET A 12 -26.29 21.14 8.33
CA MET A 12 -26.64 19.74 8.06
C MET A 12 -25.45 18.81 7.77
N GLN A 13 -24.22 19.32 7.66
CA GLN A 13 -23.04 18.48 7.40
C GLN A 13 -22.31 18.03 8.68
N LYS A 14 -22.64 18.61 9.83
CA LYS A 14 -21.99 18.26 11.11
C LYS A 14 -22.62 17.05 11.81
N GLU A 15 -23.92 16.78 11.60
CA GLU A 15 -24.59 15.61 12.20
C GLU A 15 -24.35 14.30 11.45
N ALA A 16 -23.93 14.34 10.18
CA ALA A 16 -23.72 13.13 9.37
C ALA A 16 -22.34 12.48 9.56
N LEU A 17 -21.39 13.17 10.20
CA LEU A 17 -20.02 12.67 10.39
C LEU A 17 -19.80 11.90 11.70
N ASP A 18 -20.79 11.87 12.60
CA ASP A 18 -20.65 11.28 13.93
C ASP A 18 -21.15 9.82 14.03
N LEU A 19 -21.56 9.22 12.91
CA LEU A 19 -22.17 7.87 12.88
C LEU A 19 -21.39 6.83 12.06
N VAL A 20 -20.13 7.11 11.70
CA VAL A 20 -19.29 6.15 10.96
C VAL A 20 -17.99 5.87 11.71
N SER A 21 -17.90 4.64 12.21
CA SER A 21 -16.71 3.95 12.71
C SER A 21 -16.12 4.45 14.04
N SER A 22 -16.72 4.01 15.14
CA SER A 22 -16.10 3.98 16.47
C SER A 22 -14.92 3.00 16.59
N ASP A 23 -14.61 2.24 15.53
CA ASP A 23 -13.65 1.14 15.58
C ASP A 23 -12.26 1.51 15.04
N VAL A 24 -12.05 2.75 14.58
CA VAL A 24 -10.73 3.23 14.12
C VAL A 24 -10.45 4.60 14.72
N ASN A 25 -9.84 4.60 15.91
CA ASN A 25 -9.40 5.83 16.56
C ASN A 25 -8.02 6.22 16.00
N PHE A 26 -7.98 7.08 14.98
CA PHE A 26 -6.72 7.72 14.55
C PHE A 26 -6.32 8.73 15.64
N PRO A 27 -5.14 8.62 16.26
CA PRO A 27 -4.75 9.45 17.42
C PRO A 27 -4.78 10.96 17.16
N LYS A 28 -4.72 11.38 15.90
CA LYS A 28 -4.93 12.76 15.46
C LYS A 28 -5.65 12.68 14.12
N GLY A 29 -6.78 13.36 13.96
CA GLY A 29 -7.58 13.41 12.73
C GLY A 29 -6.92 14.13 11.55
N HIS A 30 -5.62 13.94 11.35
CA HIS A 30 -4.84 14.46 10.24
C HIS A 30 -3.84 13.40 9.76
N PHE A 31 -3.45 13.47 8.49
CA PHE A 31 -2.39 12.62 7.95
C PHE A 31 -1.03 12.98 8.57
N PRO A 32 -0.06 12.05 8.65
CA PRO A 32 1.28 12.34 9.14
C PRO A 32 1.98 13.38 8.25
N ASP A 33 2.57 14.41 8.87
CA ASP A 33 3.36 15.41 8.16
C ASP A 33 4.75 14.86 7.83
N TYR A 34 4.88 14.21 6.67
CA TYR A 34 6.19 13.81 6.16
C TYR A 34 6.84 14.94 5.34
N ARG A 35 8.16 15.07 5.42
CA ARG A 35 8.93 15.95 4.53
C ARG A 35 9.73 15.10 3.53
N ILE A 36 9.70 15.49 2.26
CA ILE A 36 10.48 14.82 1.21
C ILE A 36 11.87 15.44 1.16
N GLY A 37 12.90 14.65 1.47
CA GLY A 37 14.31 15.03 1.37
C GLY A 37 14.87 14.95 -0.06
N PRO A 38 16.11 15.41 -0.27
CA PRO A 38 16.79 15.24 -1.56
C PRO A 38 16.86 13.75 -1.96
N ASN A 39 16.63 13.45 -3.24
CA ASN A 39 16.42 12.10 -3.82
C ASN A 39 15.07 11.43 -3.49
N ASN A 40 14.00 12.19 -3.25
CA ASN A 40 12.65 11.66 -3.01
C ASN A 40 12.56 10.67 -1.83
N GLN A 41 13.45 10.79 -0.86
CA GLN A 41 13.39 9.99 0.37
C GLN A 41 12.42 10.65 1.34
N ILE A 42 11.44 9.89 1.83
CA ILE A 42 10.51 10.31 2.88
C ILE A 42 11.32 10.39 4.18
N ILE A 43 11.43 11.60 4.74
CA ILE A 43 12.03 11.83 6.06
C ILE A 43 10.87 11.89 7.05
N ASP A 44 10.65 10.80 7.78
CA ASP A 44 9.72 10.79 8.89
C ASP A 44 10.28 11.66 10.02
N PRO A 45 9.50 12.60 10.59
CA PRO A 45 9.91 13.31 11.79
C PRO A 45 10.11 12.30 12.93
N GLU A 46 11.15 12.48 13.75
CA GLU A 46 11.30 11.74 15.02
C GLU A 46 10.15 12.12 15.95
N GLU A 47 9.00 11.46 15.77
CA GLU A 47 7.90 11.50 16.72
C GLU A 47 8.28 10.61 17.91
N THR A 48 8.74 11.24 18.98
CA THR A 48 8.67 10.68 20.34
C THR A 48 7.20 10.55 20.74
N HIS A 49 6.50 9.56 20.20
CA HIS A 49 5.26 9.07 20.79
C HIS A 49 5.61 7.85 21.63
N GLU A 50 5.30 7.94 22.93
CA GLU A 50 5.10 6.74 23.74
C GLU A 50 3.94 5.95 23.11
N ALA A 51 4.27 5.09 22.16
CA ALA A 51 3.35 4.10 21.64
C ALA A 51 2.95 3.22 22.83
N VAL A 52 1.76 3.45 23.36
CA VAL A 52 1.16 2.61 24.40
C VAL A 52 1.28 1.17 23.90
N PRO A 53 2.05 0.30 24.57
CA PRO A 53 2.36 -1.02 24.05
C PRO A 53 1.06 -1.79 23.78
N LEU A 54 0.99 -2.53 22.66
CA LEU A 54 -0.14 -3.43 22.35
C LEU A 54 -0.56 -4.29 23.55
N LYS A 55 0.40 -4.68 24.38
CA LYS A 55 0.18 -5.43 25.63
C LYS A 55 -0.69 -4.67 26.63
N GLU A 56 -0.55 -3.36 26.72
CA GLU A 56 -1.36 -2.50 27.60
C GLU A 56 -2.77 -2.27 27.03
N ILE A 57 -2.90 -2.14 25.71
CA ILE A 57 -4.21 -2.07 25.03
C ILE A 57 -4.99 -3.37 25.27
N VAL A 58 -4.36 -4.52 25.01
CA VAL A 58 -4.95 -5.84 25.27
C VAL A 58 -5.30 -6.02 26.74
N ALA A 59 -4.44 -5.56 27.67
CA ALA A 59 -4.74 -5.64 29.10
C ALA A 59 -5.94 -4.76 29.50
N LYS A 60 -6.06 -3.55 28.96
CA LYS A 60 -7.20 -2.66 29.19
C LYS A 60 -8.50 -3.25 28.62
N GLU A 61 -8.47 -3.78 27.41
CA GLU A 61 -9.62 -4.41 26.78
C GLU A 61 -10.03 -5.70 27.51
N THR A 62 -9.07 -6.52 27.93
CA THR A 62 -9.32 -7.73 28.73
C THR A 62 -9.96 -7.36 30.08
N ALA A 63 -9.46 -6.31 30.75
CA ALA A 63 -10.04 -5.82 32.00
C ALA A 63 -11.47 -5.29 31.79
N GLN A 64 -11.72 -4.57 30.70
CA GLN A 64 -13.04 -4.06 30.32
C GLN A 64 -14.02 -5.20 30.02
N LEU A 65 -13.60 -6.25 29.31
CA LEU A 65 -14.40 -7.46 29.08
C LEU A 65 -14.69 -8.23 30.38
N LEU A 66 -13.73 -8.29 31.30
CA LEU A 66 -13.90 -8.92 32.61
C LEU A 66 -14.87 -8.12 33.49
N GLU A 67 -14.84 -6.80 33.41
CA GLU A 67 -15.78 -5.90 34.07
C GLU A 67 -17.18 -5.99 33.46
N GLN A 68 -17.30 -6.10 32.13
CA GLN A 68 -18.57 -6.40 31.46
C GLN A 68 -19.14 -7.75 31.88
N HIS A 69 -18.29 -8.78 32.06
CA HIS A 69 -18.71 -10.09 32.56
C HIS A 69 -19.17 -10.05 34.04
N LYS A 70 -18.83 -9.00 34.81
CA LYS A 70 -19.39 -8.78 36.17
C LYS A 70 -20.82 -8.22 36.14
N ARG A 71 -21.37 -7.79 35.00
CA ARG A 71 -22.82 -7.67 34.85
C ARG A 71 -23.36 -9.09 34.96
N LEU A 72 -23.99 -9.41 36.10
CA LEU A 72 -24.55 -10.70 36.52
C LEU A 72 -24.42 -11.79 35.45
N SER A 73 -23.55 -12.77 35.69
CA SER A 73 -23.43 -13.92 34.79
C SER A 73 -24.80 -14.58 34.64
N VAL A 74 -25.11 -15.15 33.47
CA VAL A 74 -26.34 -15.95 33.25
C VAL A 74 -26.51 -17.01 34.36
N ARG A 75 -25.39 -17.52 34.88
CA ARG A 75 -25.35 -18.43 36.03
C ARG A 75 -25.87 -17.77 37.31
N ASP A 76 -25.41 -16.55 37.63
CA ASP A 76 -25.83 -15.81 38.82
C ASP A 76 -27.31 -15.39 38.72
N LEU A 77 -27.78 -15.01 37.52
CA LEU A 77 -29.20 -14.74 37.27
C LEU A 77 -30.05 -15.99 37.48
N LYS A 78 -29.60 -17.14 36.98
CA LYS A 78 -30.29 -18.42 37.17
C LYS A 78 -30.36 -18.78 38.66
N GLU A 79 -29.27 -18.68 39.39
CA GLU A 79 -29.25 -18.98 40.82
C GLU A 79 -30.17 -18.04 41.62
N LYS A 80 -30.16 -16.73 41.32
CA LYS A 80 -31.09 -15.77 41.91
C LYS A 80 -32.55 -16.09 41.60
N PHE A 81 -32.84 -16.53 40.37
CA PHE A 81 -34.19 -16.91 39.96
C PHE A 81 -34.68 -18.16 40.70
N GLU A 82 -33.87 -19.21 40.77
CA GLU A 82 -34.19 -20.45 41.52
C GLU A 82 -34.38 -20.19 43.02
N LYS A 83 -33.55 -19.32 43.61
CA LYS A 83 -33.72 -18.87 45.00
C LYS A 83 -35.03 -18.08 45.18
N GLY A 84 -35.38 -17.24 44.22
CA GLY A 84 -36.65 -16.53 44.19
C GLY A 84 -37.85 -17.47 44.08
N LEU A 85 -37.78 -18.45 43.20
CA LEU A 85 -38.84 -19.44 42.96
C LEU A 85 -39.08 -20.32 44.19
N SER A 86 -38.01 -20.81 44.82
CA SER A 86 -38.10 -21.57 46.06
C SER A 86 -38.63 -20.72 47.23
N GLY A 87 -38.27 -19.44 47.30
CA GLY A 87 -38.85 -18.49 48.25
C GLY A 87 -40.35 -18.28 48.05
N ALA A 88 -40.79 -18.08 46.80
CA ALA A 88 -42.19 -17.91 46.45
C ALA A 88 -43.03 -19.18 46.75
N SER A 89 -42.47 -20.37 46.51
CA SER A 89 -43.12 -21.64 46.86
C SER A 89 -43.35 -21.76 48.37
N LYS A 90 -42.36 -21.40 49.20
CA LYS A 90 -42.52 -21.40 50.67
C LYS A 90 -43.60 -20.43 51.14
N LEU A 91 -43.66 -19.22 50.55
CA LEU A 91 -44.69 -18.23 50.86
C LEU A 91 -46.09 -18.68 50.42
N SER A 92 -46.20 -19.39 49.29
CA SER A 92 -47.46 -19.98 48.82
C SER A 92 -47.99 -21.04 49.79
N GLU A 93 -47.13 -21.94 50.27
CA GLU A 93 -47.52 -22.94 51.26
C GLU A 93 -47.87 -22.31 52.62
N GLU A 94 -47.14 -21.28 53.04
CA GLU A 94 -47.48 -20.50 54.23
C GLU A 94 -48.85 -19.80 54.10
N ALA A 95 -49.16 -19.23 52.93
CA ALA A 95 -50.45 -18.61 52.67
C ALA A 95 -51.61 -19.61 52.74
N LYS A 96 -51.44 -20.82 52.19
CA LYS A 96 -52.42 -21.90 52.30
C LYS A 96 -52.67 -22.33 53.75
N ARG A 97 -51.60 -22.41 54.56
CA ARG A 97 -51.74 -22.72 56.00
C ARG A 97 -52.52 -21.64 56.75
N ARG A 98 -52.29 -20.37 56.43
CA ARG A 98 -53.03 -19.25 57.03
C ARG A 98 -54.50 -19.22 56.63
N GLU A 99 -54.81 -19.55 55.38
CA GLU A 99 -56.19 -19.67 54.87
C GLU A 99 -56.95 -20.79 55.61
N ALA A 100 -56.33 -21.94 55.84
CA ALA A 100 -56.92 -23.01 56.65
C ALA A 100 -57.11 -22.58 58.13
N ALA A 101 -56.13 -21.89 58.72
CA ALA A 101 -56.22 -21.43 60.10
C ALA A 101 -57.28 -20.32 60.31
N SER A 102 -57.57 -19.49 59.30
CA SER A 102 -58.62 -18.46 59.39
C SER A 102 -60.02 -19.08 59.46
N LEU A 103 -60.26 -20.12 58.66
CA LEU A 103 -61.51 -20.90 58.69
C LEU A 103 -61.74 -21.56 60.06
N ASP A 104 -60.70 -22.13 60.66
CA ASP A 104 -60.78 -22.69 62.02
C ASP A 104 -61.07 -21.62 63.07
N ARG A 105 -60.52 -20.41 62.92
CA ARG A 105 -60.79 -19.27 63.82
C ARG A 105 -62.25 -18.81 63.74
N GLN A 106 -62.84 -18.77 62.54
CA GLN A 106 -64.27 -18.48 62.34
C GLN A 106 -65.16 -19.51 63.08
N VAL A 107 -64.83 -20.80 62.97
CA VAL A 107 -65.54 -21.88 63.68
C VAL A 107 -65.40 -21.75 65.20
N LEU A 108 -64.21 -21.40 65.69
CA LEU A 108 -63.95 -21.22 67.12
C LEU A 108 -64.74 -20.04 67.71
N LEU A 109 -64.79 -18.90 67.02
CA LEU A 109 -65.56 -17.73 67.47
C LEU A 109 -67.06 -18.03 67.53
N LYS A 110 -67.59 -18.80 66.58
CA LYS A 110 -68.98 -19.26 66.62
C LYS A 110 -69.25 -20.09 67.87
N LYS A 111 -68.40 -21.09 68.15
CA LYS A 111 -68.52 -21.93 69.36
C LYS A 111 -68.41 -21.11 70.66
N LEU A 112 -67.50 -20.13 70.70
CA LEU A 112 -67.32 -19.25 71.85
C LEU A 112 -68.57 -18.40 72.11
N ARG A 113 -69.15 -17.80 71.06
CA ARG A 113 -70.41 -17.07 71.15
C ARG A 113 -71.54 -17.97 71.68
N ASP A 114 -71.69 -19.17 71.11
CA ASP A 114 -72.74 -20.11 71.53
C ASP A 114 -72.59 -20.49 73.02
N VAL A 115 -71.35 -20.70 73.51
CA VAL A 115 -71.07 -20.96 74.93
C VAL A 115 -71.41 -19.74 75.80
N LEU A 116 -71.00 -18.53 75.38
CA LEU A 116 -71.31 -17.30 76.11
C LEU A 116 -72.83 -17.04 76.18
N ASP A 117 -73.58 -17.35 75.13
CA ASP A 117 -75.05 -17.27 75.14
C ASP A 117 -75.67 -18.23 76.16
N THR A 118 -75.18 -19.48 76.24
CA THR A 118 -75.64 -20.43 77.26
C THR A 118 -75.25 -20.01 78.68
N LEU A 119 -74.13 -19.29 78.85
CA LEU A 119 -73.72 -18.75 80.14
C LEU A 119 -74.61 -17.59 80.55
N LYS A 120 -74.85 -16.62 79.64
CA LYS A 120 -75.76 -15.47 79.83
C LYS A 120 -77.15 -15.91 80.31
N GLY A 121 -77.69 -16.99 79.76
CA GLY A 121 -78.98 -17.56 80.18
C GLY A 121 -79.01 -18.16 81.60
N ARG A 122 -77.84 -18.41 82.21
CA ARG A 122 -77.68 -19.04 83.54
C ARG A 122 -77.21 -18.07 84.64
N VAL A 123 -76.72 -16.88 84.27
CA VAL A 123 -76.19 -15.87 85.22
C VAL A 123 -77.14 -14.66 85.34
N ALA A 124 -77.02 -13.89 86.42
CA ALA A 124 -77.86 -12.72 86.70
C ALA A 124 -77.05 -11.54 87.27
N GLY A 125 -77.63 -10.33 87.20
CA GLY A 125 -76.98 -9.09 87.64
C GLY A 125 -75.72 -8.78 86.84
N ARG A 126 -74.67 -8.26 87.49
CA ARG A 126 -73.42 -7.86 86.84
C ARG A 126 -72.78 -8.96 85.97
N ASN A 127 -72.82 -10.22 86.41
CA ASN A 127 -72.25 -11.33 85.64
C ASN A 127 -72.99 -11.57 84.31
N ARG A 128 -74.27 -11.20 84.22
CA ARG A 128 -75.04 -11.25 82.97
C ARG A 128 -74.62 -10.12 82.04
N ASP A 129 -74.42 -8.92 82.58
CA ASP A 129 -73.95 -7.76 81.83
C ASP A 129 -72.55 -8.04 81.25
N ASP A 130 -71.64 -8.63 82.04
CA ASP A 130 -70.30 -9.04 81.59
C ASP A 130 -70.35 -10.11 80.48
N ALA A 131 -71.29 -11.06 80.57
CA ALA A 131 -71.49 -12.08 79.54
C ALA A 131 -72.05 -11.48 78.24
N GLU A 132 -72.90 -10.45 78.33
CA GLU A 132 -73.46 -9.73 77.19
C GLU A 132 -72.42 -8.82 76.51
N GLU A 133 -71.54 -8.19 77.28
CA GLU A 133 -70.37 -7.46 76.75
C GLU A 133 -69.39 -8.41 76.05
N ALA A 134 -69.10 -9.57 76.64
CA ALA A 134 -68.25 -10.58 76.01
C ALA A 134 -68.81 -11.10 74.68
N ILE A 135 -70.13 -11.30 74.58
CA ILE A 135 -70.80 -11.68 73.32
C ILE A 135 -70.62 -10.56 72.28
N SER A 136 -70.85 -9.31 72.67
CA SER A 136 -70.70 -8.14 71.79
C SER A 136 -69.27 -8.02 71.24
N LEU A 137 -68.25 -8.29 72.07
CA LEU A 137 -66.84 -8.32 71.65
C LEU A 137 -66.54 -9.46 70.67
N VAL A 138 -67.09 -10.66 70.90
CA VAL A 138 -66.93 -11.80 70.00
C VAL A 138 -67.60 -11.53 68.64
N GLU A 139 -68.78 -10.90 68.63
CA GLU A 139 -69.45 -10.49 67.39
C GLU A 139 -68.66 -9.43 66.61
N ALA A 140 -68.14 -8.41 67.30
CA ALA A 140 -67.26 -7.41 66.68
C ALA A 140 -66.01 -8.03 66.05
N LEU A 141 -65.38 -9.00 66.75
CA LEU A 141 -64.23 -9.73 66.21
C LEU A 141 -64.59 -10.59 64.99
N ALA A 142 -65.77 -11.22 64.98
CA ALA A 142 -66.24 -12.02 63.84
C ALA A 142 -66.50 -11.16 62.59
N VAL A 143 -67.07 -9.96 62.77
CA VAL A 143 -67.25 -8.98 61.69
C VAL A 143 -65.90 -8.53 61.11
N GLN A 144 -64.95 -8.16 61.99
CA GLN A 144 -63.61 -7.73 61.56
C GLN A 144 -62.85 -8.81 60.77
N LEU A 145 -62.94 -10.08 61.21
CA LEU A 145 -62.30 -11.19 60.48
C LEU A 145 -62.93 -11.39 59.10
N THR A 146 -64.24 -11.34 59.00
CA THR A 146 -64.96 -11.51 57.73
C THR A 146 -64.62 -10.38 56.75
N GLN A 147 -64.52 -9.13 57.24
CA GLN A 147 -64.09 -8.00 56.44
C GLN A 147 -62.65 -8.18 55.91
N ARG A 148 -61.72 -8.55 56.79
CA ARG A 148 -60.32 -8.79 56.42
C ARG A 148 -60.17 -9.96 55.44
N GLU A 149 -60.97 -11.01 55.58
CA GLU A 149 -61.03 -12.11 54.61
C GLU A 149 -61.51 -11.64 53.24
N GLY A 150 -62.50 -10.75 53.18
CA GLY A 150 -62.97 -10.13 51.94
C GLY A 150 -61.87 -9.31 51.23
N GLU A 151 -61.12 -8.50 51.99
CA GLU A 151 -59.96 -7.75 51.47
C GLU A 151 -58.88 -8.69 50.91
N LEU A 152 -58.54 -9.76 51.65
CA LEU A 152 -57.56 -10.76 51.21
C LEU A 152 -58.00 -11.50 49.93
N ILE A 153 -59.29 -11.81 49.78
CA ILE A 153 -59.82 -12.42 48.54
C ILE A 153 -59.66 -11.47 47.36
N TYR A 154 -59.95 -10.19 47.55
CA TYR A 154 -59.79 -9.17 46.52
C TYR A 154 -58.32 -9.00 46.12
N GLU A 155 -57.41 -8.87 47.09
CA GLU A 155 -55.96 -8.79 46.84
C GLU A 155 -55.45 -10.04 46.12
N LYS A 156 -55.89 -11.24 46.51
CA LYS A 156 -55.55 -12.51 45.85
C LYS A 156 -56.00 -12.53 44.38
N ALA A 157 -57.15 -11.94 44.07
CA ALA A 157 -57.63 -11.81 42.69
C ALA A 157 -56.77 -10.84 41.86
N GLU A 158 -56.40 -9.68 42.41
CA GLU A 158 -55.55 -8.71 41.70
C GLU A 158 -54.11 -9.24 41.52
N VAL A 159 -53.57 -9.93 42.53
CA VAL A 159 -52.27 -10.63 42.41
C VAL A 159 -52.32 -11.71 41.33
N LYS A 160 -53.42 -12.47 41.22
CA LYS A 160 -53.59 -13.47 40.16
C LYS A 160 -53.61 -12.82 38.77
N LYS A 161 -54.28 -11.67 38.64
CA LYS A 161 -54.30 -10.89 37.39
C LYS A 161 -52.91 -10.37 37.03
N LEU A 162 -52.17 -9.81 37.99
CA LEU A 162 -50.79 -9.37 37.79
C LEU A 162 -49.87 -10.54 37.40
N ALA A 163 -50.02 -11.71 38.03
CA ALA A 163 -49.26 -12.90 37.67
C ALA A 163 -49.53 -13.35 36.22
N ASN A 164 -50.77 -13.24 35.74
CA ASN A 164 -51.09 -13.53 34.34
C ASN A 164 -50.45 -12.52 33.39
N PHE A 165 -50.46 -11.22 33.71
CA PHE A 165 -49.75 -10.22 32.92
C PHE A 165 -48.25 -10.45 32.88
N LEU A 166 -47.63 -10.80 34.02
CA LEU A 166 -46.21 -11.14 34.08
C LEU A 166 -45.87 -12.38 33.25
N LYS A 167 -46.71 -13.42 33.29
CA LYS A 167 -46.55 -14.61 32.43
C LYS A 167 -46.59 -14.24 30.95
N GLN A 168 -47.58 -13.42 30.55
CA GLN A 168 -47.72 -12.97 29.18
C GLN A 168 -46.50 -12.14 28.74
N ALA A 169 -46.10 -11.15 29.54
CA ALA A 169 -44.92 -10.33 29.24
C ALA A 169 -43.63 -11.14 29.15
N THR A 170 -43.47 -12.18 29.99
CA THR A 170 -42.30 -13.06 29.95
C THR A 170 -42.29 -13.90 28.67
N GLU A 171 -43.45 -14.42 28.28
CA GLU A 171 -43.60 -15.21 27.05
C GLU A 171 -43.38 -14.36 25.80
N ASP A 172 -43.89 -13.13 25.78
CA ASP A 172 -43.68 -12.19 24.67
C ASP A 172 -42.21 -11.78 24.57
N ALA A 173 -41.54 -11.48 25.69
CA ALA A 173 -40.11 -11.20 25.71
C ALA A 173 -39.28 -12.40 25.22
N ARG A 174 -39.68 -13.62 25.58
CA ARG A 174 -39.04 -14.86 25.09
C ARG A 174 -39.17 -15.00 23.58
N LYS A 175 -40.36 -14.78 23.02
CA LYS A 175 -40.60 -14.83 21.57
C LYS A 175 -39.75 -13.82 20.82
N VAL A 176 -39.76 -12.56 21.25
CA VAL A 176 -38.92 -11.51 20.63
C VAL A 176 -37.44 -11.90 20.66
N ALA A 177 -36.95 -12.42 21.79
CA ALA A 177 -35.55 -12.86 21.89
C ALA A 177 -35.23 -14.05 20.97
N GLU A 178 -36.18 -14.97 20.74
CA GLU A 178 -36.01 -16.11 19.84
C GLU A 178 -36.06 -15.68 18.37
N GLU A 179 -36.95 -14.77 18.01
CA GLU A 179 -37.06 -14.18 16.67
C GLU A 179 -35.78 -13.41 16.29
N GLU A 180 -35.29 -12.54 17.15
CA GLU A 180 -34.04 -11.80 16.94
C GLU A 180 -32.83 -12.75 16.81
N ARG A 181 -32.78 -13.82 17.61
CA ARG A 181 -31.73 -14.86 17.46
C ARG A 181 -31.83 -15.55 16.11
N ALA A 182 -33.03 -15.87 15.64
CA ALA A 182 -33.21 -16.51 14.34
C ALA A 182 -32.78 -15.58 13.19
N LEU A 183 -33.12 -14.29 13.26
CA LEU A 183 -32.67 -13.28 12.29
C LEU A 183 -31.15 -13.13 12.29
N ALA A 184 -30.52 -13.05 13.46
CA ALA A 184 -29.08 -12.97 13.58
C ALA A 184 -28.38 -14.20 12.98
N LEU A 185 -28.90 -15.41 13.23
CA LEU A 185 -28.37 -16.64 12.65
C LEU A 185 -28.50 -16.65 11.12
N ALA A 186 -29.64 -16.21 10.59
CA ALA A 186 -29.86 -16.12 9.14
C ALA A 186 -28.90 -15.12 8.47
N GLU A 187 -28.65 -13.96 9.08
CA GLU A 187 -27.70 -12.98 8.54
C GLU A 187 -26.25 -13.48 8.63
N ILE A 188 -25.88 -14.19 9.71
CA ILE A 188 -24.58 -14.87 9.81
C ILE A 188 -24.40 -15.90 8.70
N GLU A 189 -25.42 -16.72 8.44
CA GLU A 189 -25.37 -17.74 7.38
C GLU A 189 -25.24 -17.11 5.99
N LYS A 190 -25.98 -16.03 5.73
CA LYS A 190 -25.89 -15.24 4.50
C LYS A 190 -24.50 -14.61 4.32
N ALA A 191 -23.92 -14.05 5.38
CA ALA A 191 -22.55 -13.52 5.37
C ALA A 191 -21.52 -14.61 5.09
N ARG A 192 -21.66 -15.78 5.72
CA ARG A 192 -20.80 -16.96 5.45
C ARG A 192 -20.90 -17.41 3.99
N ALA A 193 -22.10 -17.47 3.43
CA ALA A 193 -22.29 -17.83 2.02
C ALA A 193 -21.68 -16.79 1.06
N ALA A 194 -21.71 -15.50 1.41
CA ALA A 194 -21.05 -14.45 0.65
C ALA A 194 -19.52 -14.60 0.69
N ILE A 195 -18.95 -14.85 1.89
CA ILE A 195 -17.53 -15.12 2.07
C ILE A 195 -17.10 -16.33 1.23
N GLU A 196 -17.83 -17.44 1.27
CA GLU A 196 -17.50 -18.64 0.50
C GLU A 196 -17.49 -18.36 -1.02
N LYS A 197 -18.40 -17.53 -1.52
CA LYS A 197 -18.41 -17.10 -2.94
C LYS A 197 -17.18 -16.27 -3.28
N VAL A 198 -16.81 -15.31 -2.42
CA VAL A 198 -15.62 -14.48 -2.61
C VAL A 198 -14.36 -15.33 -2.59
N GLU A 199 -14.23 -16.25 -1.62
CA GLU A 199 -13.10 -17.17 -1.54
C GLU A 199 -12.96 -18.06 -2.78
N LYS A 200 -14.08 -18.56 -3.32
CA LYS A 200 -14.08 -19.34 -4.57
C LYS A 200 -13.64 -18.48 -5.76
N ALA A 201 -14.18 -17.26 -5.89
CA ALA A 201 -13.79 -16.34 -6.95
C ALA A 201 -12.30 -15.97 -6.86
N TRP A 202 -11.79 -15.74 -5.65
CA TRP A 202 -10.39 -15.42 -5.40
C TRP A 202 -9.47 -16.58 -5.74
N ARG A 203 -9.80 -17.81 -5.31
CA ARG A 203 -9.04 -19.02 -5.71
C ARG A 203 -8.95 -19.22 -7.22
N VAL A 204 -10.03 -18.94 -7.96
CA VAL A 204 -10.03 -19.02 -9.43
C VAL A 204 -9.14 -17.93 -10.04
N HIS A 205 -9.24 -16.70 -9.54
CA HIS A 205 -8.42 -15.58 -10.01
C HIS A 205 -6.91 -15.81 -9.74
N ASP A 206 -6.55 -16.28 -8.56
CA ASP A 206 -5.16 -16.57 -8.19
C ASP A 206 -4.55 -17.69 -9.03
N PHE A 207 -5.32 -18.75 -9.28
CA PHE A 207 -4.86 -19.83 -10.15
C PHE A 207 -4.66 -19.34 -11.59
N ALA A 208 -5.60 -18.55 -12.12
CA ALA A 208 -5.52 -17.99 -13.46
C ALA A 208 -4.33 -17.02 -13.62
N SER A 209 -4.18 -16.09 -12.68
CA SER A 209 -3.07 -15.12 -12.66
C SER A 209 -1.72 -15.81 -12.53
N SER A 210 -1.56 -16.76 -11.60
CA SER A 210 -0.32 -17.54 -11.46
C SER A 210 0.02 -18.32 -12.74
N SER A 211 -0.98 -18.89 -13.42
CA SER A 211 -0.75 -19.59 -14.68
C SER A 211 -0.28 -18.65 -15.79
N ARG A 212 -0.86 -17.45 -15.87
CA ARG A 212 -0.53 -16.43 -16.86
C ARG A 212 0.87 -15.85 -16.61
N GLU A 213 1.19 -15.49 -15.37
CA GLU A 213 2.53 -15.04 -14.98
C GLU A 213 3.59 -16.10 -15.30
N LYS A 214 3.31 -17.38 -15.03
CA LYS A 214 4.24 -18.47 -15.40
C LYS A 214 4.46 -18.57 -16.91
N ALA A 215 3.41 -18.40 -17.71
CA ALA A 215 3.51 -18.41 -19.16
C ALA A 215 4.33 -17.21 -19.68
N GLU A 216 4.08 -16.01 -19.15
CA GLU A 216 4.82 -14.79 -19.49
C GLU A 216 6.32 -14.92 -19.12
N ILE A 217 6.63 -15.45 -17.94
CA ILE A 217 8.02 -15.72 -17.51
C ILE A 217 8.70 -16.73 -18.44
N GLU A 218 8.00 -17.77 -18.90
CA GLU A 218 8.57 -18.77 -19.81
C GLU A 218 8.80 -18.20 -21.22
N GLU A 219 7.93 -17.32 -21.73
CA GLU A 219 8.19 -16.59 -22.98
C GLU A 219 9.42 -15.69 -22.86
N LEU A 220 9.52 -14.89 -21.80
CA LEU A 220 10.70 -14.06 -21.55
C LEU A 220 11.98 -14.89 -21.49
N ARG A 221 11.94 -16.09 -20.89
CA ARG A 221 13.08 -17.02 -20.90
C ARG A 221 13.43 -17.53 -22.29
N LYS A 222 12.46 -17.71 -23.18
CA LYS A 222 12.72 -18.08 -24.60
C LYS A 222 13.35 -16.91 -25.35
N GLU A 223 12.80 -15.71 -25.21
CA GLU A 223 13.34 -14.50 -25.84
C GLU A 223 14.76 -14.20 -25.40
N VAL A 224 15.06 -14.30 -24.09
CA VAL A 224 16.41 -14.12 -23.56
C VAL A 224 17.39 -15.15 -24.14
N ARG A 225 16.96 -16.41 -24.29
CA ARG A 225 17.78 -17.45 -24.93
C ARG A 225 18.05 -17.13 -26.40
N GLU A 226 17.04 -16.67 -27.14
CA GLU A 226 17.20 -16.33 -28.55
C GLU A 226 18.06 -15.09 -28.75
N ALA A 227 17.87 -14.04 -27.95
CA ALA A 227 18.73 -12.86 -27.97
C ALA A 227 20.21 -13.20 -27.70
N ARG A 228 20.47 -14.13 -26.76
CA ARG A 228 21.83 -14.65 -26.53
C ARG A 228 22.36 -15.42 -27.74
N ARG A 229 21.55 -16.26 -28.39
CA ARG A 229 21.92 -17.00 -29.60
C ARG A 229 22.28 -16.06 -30.74
N ILE A 230 21.43 -15.07 -31.02
CA ILE A 230 21.64 -14.05 -32.04
C ILE A 230 22.96 -13.31 -31.78
N LYS A 231 23.18 -12.86 -30.54
CA LYS A 231 24.43 -12.18 -30.17
C LYS A 231 25.66 -13.06 -30.44
N MET A 232 25.62 -14.33 -30.02
CA MET A 232 26.71 -15.28 -30.23
C MET A 232 26.98 -15.59 -31.70
N LEU A 233 25.97 -15.53 -32.56
CA LEU A 233 26.12 -15.79 -33.99
C LEU A 233 26.69 -14.58 -34.75
N HIS A 234 26.27 -13.36 -34.39
CA HIS A 234 26.67 -12.13 -35.09
C HIS A 234 28.03 -11.59 -34.64
N GLN A 235 28.42 -11.83 -33.38
CA GLN A 235 29.67 -11.29 -32.86
C GLN A 235 30.93 -11.85 -33.56
N PRO A 236 31.05 -13.17 -33.82
CA PRO A 236 32.16 -13.72 -34.61
C PRO A 236 32.17 -13.22 -36.07
N SER A 237 31.01 -13.08 -36.70
CA SER A 237 30.90 -12.56 -38.07
C SER A 237 31.49 -11.15 -38.18
N LYS A 238 31.13 -10.27 -37.25
CA LYS A 238 31.64 -8.90 -37.22
C LYS A 238 33.16 -8.84 -37.00
N VAL A 239 33.71 -9.74 -36.18
CA VAL A 239 35.16 -9.85 -35.98
C VAL A 239 35.85 -10.30 -37.26
N MET A 240 35.28 -11.30 -37.95
CA MET A 240 35.82 -11.80 -39.22
C MET A 240 35.83 -10.73 -40.31
N ASP A 241 34.76 -9.94 -40.44
CA ASP A 241 34.69 -8.83 -41.41
C ASP A 241 35.80 -7.79 -41.15
N MET A 242 36.00 -7.42 -39.88
CA MET A 242 37.07 -6.50 -39.48
C MET A 242 38.47 -7.08 -39.72
N GLU A 243 38.66 -8.38 -39.54
CA GLU A 243 39.94 -9.06 -39.83
C GLU A 243 40.27 -9.02 -41.32
N PHE A 244 39.29 -9.26 -42.19
CA PHE A 244 39.46 -9.14 -43.64
C PHE A 244 39.79 -7.70 -44.06
N GLU A 245 39.10 -6.70 -43.52
CA GLU A 245 39.41 -5.29 -43.78
C GLU A 245 40.83 -4.93 -43.33
N LEU A 246 41.25 -5.36 -42.14
CA LEU A 246 42.62 -5.14 -41.65
C LEU A 246 43.66 -5.83 -42.52
N GLN A 247 43.39 -7.03 -43.01
CA GLN A 247 44.29 -7.75 -43.90
C GLN A 247 44.44 -7.03 -45.24
N ALA A 248 43.34 -6.54 -45.82
CA ALA A 248 43.37 -5.74 -47.04
C ALA A 248 44.18 -4.45 -46.87
N LEU A 249 43.99 -3.74 -45.75
CA LEU A 249 44.77 -2.54 -45.42
C LEU A 249 46.27 -2.83 -45.26
N ARG A 250 46.63 -3.94 -44.60
CA ARG A 250 48.03 -4.37 -44.47
C ARG A 250 48.67 -4.66 -45.83
N THR A 251 47.96 -5.33 -46.72
CA THR A 251 48.43 -5.59 -48.10
C THR A 251 48.67 -4.27 -48.84
N LEU A 252 47.71 -3.35 -48.80
CA LEU A 252 47.83 -2.04 -49.44
C LEU A 252 49.01 -1.22 -48.89
N ILE A 253 49.22 -1.24 -47.57
CA ILE A 253 50.37 -0.57 -46.94
C ILE A 253 51.69 -1.20 -47.40
N SER A 254 51.75 -2.53 -47.50
CA SER A 254 52.94 -3.24 -48.00
C SER A 254 53.28 -2.83 -49.43
N GLU A 255 52.29 -2.81 -50.32
CA GLU A 255 52.43 -2.37 -51.71
C GLU A 255 52.89 -0.91 -51.81
N LYS A 256 52.24 0.00 -51.08
CA LYS A 256 52.64 1.41 -51.02
C LYS A 256 54.07 1.58 -50.50
N THR A 257 54.46 0.79 -49.52
CA THR A 257 55.81 0.82 -48.95
C THR A 257 56.84 0.31 -49.98
N GLN A 258 56.52 -0.74 -50.73
CA GLN A 258 57.35 -1.25 -51.80
C GLN A 258 57.54 -0.21 -52.92
N LEU A 259 56.47 0.44 -53.36
CA LEU A 259 56.53 1.53 -54.33
C LEU A 259 57.35 2.70 -53.81
N CYS A 260 57.16 3.10 -52.55
CA CYS A 260 57.94 4.16 -51.93
C CYS A 260 59.44 3.80 -51.90
N ASN A 261 59.78 2.56 -51.59
CA ASN A 261 61.16 2.09 -51.61
C ASN A 261 61.74 2.03 -53.04
N GLN A 262 60.94 1.66 -54.04
CA GLN A 262 61.36 1.71 -55.45
C GLN A 262 61.64 3.16 -55.89
N LEU A 263 60.72 4.08 -55.63
CA LEU A 263 60.90 5.51 -55.90
C LEU A 263 62.13 6.09 -55.19
N LYS A 264 62.37 5.72 -53.93
CA LYS A 264 63.59 6.12 -53.21
C LYS A 264 64.86 5.61 -53.89
N LYS A 265 64.87 4.39 -54.43
CA LYS A 265 66.00 3.84 -55.20
C LYS A 265 66.19 4.56 -56.54
N GLU A 266 65.11 4.83 -57.26
CA GLU A 266 65.14 5.59 -58.51
C GLU A 266 65.67 7.02 -58.29
N LEU A 267 65.16 7.72 -57.27
CA LEU A 267 65.67 9.04 -56.89
C LEU A 267 67.16 9.01 -56.53
N ALA A 268 67.62 7.97 -55.83
CA ALA A 268 69.03 7.79 -55.53
C ALA A 268 69.87 7.50 -56.79
N MET A 269 69.32 6.78 -57.79
CA MET A 269 69.99 6.57 -59.08
C MET A 269 70.10 7.86 -59.89
N ILE A 270 69.03 8.65 -59.96
CA ILE A 270 69.03 9.95 -60.64
C ILE A 270 70.07 10.88 -60.02
N LYS A 271 70.11 10.97 -58.68
CA LYS A 271 71.13 11.77 -57.98
C LYS A 271 72.56 11.34 -58.31
N ARG A 272 72.84 10.04 -58.37
CA ARG A 272 74.18 9.54 -58.76
C ARG A 272 74.52 9.86 -60.22
N LEU A 273 73.56 9.73 -61.13
CA LEU A 273 73.76 10.03 -62.55
C LEU A 273 74.00 11.53 -62.80
N GLU A 274 73.36 12.39 -62.00
CA GLU A 274 73.56 13.84 -61.99
C GLU A 274 74.94 14.22 -61.43
N ASP A 275 75.42 13.54 -60.38
CA ASP A 275 76.79 13.71 -59.87
C ASP A 275 77.86 13.20 -60.88
N ASP A 276 77.62 12.08 -61.56
CA ASP A 276 78.53 11.46 -62.54
C ASP A 276 78.59 12.21 -63.89
N SER A 277 77.59 13.04 -64.20
CA SER A 277 77.52 13.85 -65.44
C SER A 277 77.96 15.30 -65.22
N SER A 278 78.65 15.57 -64.11
CA SER A 278 79.16 16.90 -63.77
C SER A 278 80.06 17.45 -64.88
N GLY A 279 79.52 18.45 -65.59
CA GLY A 279 80.16 19.09 -66.73
C GLY A 279 81.53 19.65 -66.38
N LEU A 280 82.49 19.48 -67.30
CA LEU A 280 83.83 20.05 -67.23
C LEU A 280 83.82 21.58 -67.13
N PHE A 281 82.69 22.21 -67.44
CA PHE A 281 82.49 23.64 -67.46
C PHE A 281 81.23 24.03 -66.70
N GLU A 282 81.31 25.13 -65.96
CA GLU A 282 80.21 25.77 -65.25
C GLU A 282 79.98 27.17 -65.81
N LEU A 283 78.75 27.66 -65.69
CA LEU A 283 78.40 29.03 -66.09
C LEU A 283 78.55 29.95 -64.88
N GLU A 284 79.54 30.84 -64.91
CA GLU A 284 79.79 31.83 -63.87
C GLU A 284 79.25 33.20 -64.32
N GLY A 285 78.48 33.84 -63.44
CA GLY A 285 77.92 35.16 -63.65
C GLY A 285 76.51 35.29 -63.10
N SER A 286 76.06 36.53 -62.93
CA SER A 286 74.70 36.81 -62.45
C SER A 286 73.70 36.76 -63.62
N ASN A 287 72.59 36.05 -63.44
CA ASN A 287 71.51 35.93 -64.44
C ASN A 287 70.62 37.19 -64.49
N THR A 288 71.23 38.38 -64.51
CA THR A 288 70.54 39.68 -64.52
C THR A 288 70.89 40.49 -65.77
N LEU A 289 69.96 41.32 -66.22
CA LEU A 289 70.15 42.19 -67.40
C LEU A 289 71.30 43.18 -67.13
N GLY A 290 72.21 43.34 -68.08
CA GLY A 290 73.45 44.11 -67.95
C GLY A 290 74.65 43.33 -67.37
N SER A 291 74.45 42.08 -66.91
CA SER A 291 75.54 41.24 -66.41
C SER A 291 76.20 40.41 -67.51
N GLN A 292 77.46 40.05 -67.28
CA GLN A 292 78.22 39.16 -68.15
C GLN A 292 78.18 37.72 -67.61
N LEU A 293 77.82 36.78 -68.48
CA LEU A 293 77.90 35.34 -68.23
C LEU A 293 79.19 34.82 -68.89
N CYS A 294 79.96 34.02 -68.17
CA CYS A 294 81.21 33.42 -68.62
C CYS A 294 81.16 31.91 -68.41
N ILE A 295 81.65 31.15 -69.39
CA ILE A 295 81.87 29.72 -69.24
C ILE A 295 83.26 29.53 -68.61
N ILE A 296 83.32 28.90 -67.44
CA ILE A 296 84.57 28.62 -66.73
C ILE A 296 84.80 27.11 -66.58
N PRO A 297 86.05 26.63 -66.65
CA PRO A 297 86.37 25.25 -66.37
C PRO A 297 86.20 24.95 -64.88
N ARG A 298 85.56 23.83 -64.57
CA ARG A 298 85.26 23.40 -63.20
C ARG A 298 86.42 22.65 -62.54
N VAL A 299 87.40 22.22 -63.34
CA VAL A 299 88.55 21.40 -62.93
C VAL A 299 89.85 21.98 -63.51
N ASP A 300 90.88 22.15 -62.66
CA ASP A 300 92.20 22.68 -63.05
C ASP A 300 92.94 21.64 -63.90
N GLY A 301 92.94 21.84 -65.23
CA GLY A 301 93.40 20.86 -66.23
C GLY A 301 92.42 20.58 -67.38
N ALA A 302 91.24 21.21 -67.40
CA ALA A 302 90.30 21.12 -68.51
C ALA A 302 90.86 21.78 -69.80
N SER A 303 90.53 21.20 -70.96
CA SER A 303 90.98 21.64 -72.29
C SER A 303 90.80 23.14 -72.50
N ASN A 304 91.81 23.77 -73.12
CA ASN A 304 91.85 25.22 -73.34
C ASN A 304 90.62 25.69 -74.15
N ILE A 305 89.72 26.41 -73.47
CA ILE A 305 88.40 26.84 -73.98
C ILE A 305 88.50 27.64 -75.30
N THR A 306 89.65 28.26 -75.57
CA THR A 306 89.91 29.07 -76.76
C THR A 306 89.80 28.29 -78.08
N ASN A 307 89.86 26.96 -78.03
CA ASN A 307 89.74 26.08 -79.22
C ASN A 307 88.37 25.40 -79.34
N CYS A 308 87.43 25.66 -78.42
CA CYS A 308 86.11 25.05 -78.44
C CYS A 308 85.11 25.91 -79.25
N PRO A 309 84.30 25.32 -80.13
CA PRO A 309 83.18 26.04 -80.73
C PRO A 309 82.11 26.28 -79.65
N ILE A 310 81.90 27.55 -79.30
CA ILE A 310 80.94 27.97 -78.27
C ILE A 310 79.73 28.58 -78.95
N GLN A 311 78.53 28.21 -78.52
CA GLN A 311 77.29 28.75 -79.04
C GLN A 311 76.29 29.02 -77.93
N TRP A 312 75.76 30.24 -77.89
CA TRP A 312 74.75 30.64 -76.92
C TRP A 312 73.35 30.49 -77.50
N TYR A 313 72.43 30.09 -76.61
CA TYR A 313 71.02 29.92 -76.93
C TYR A 313 70.17 30.68 -75.92
N ARG A 314 69.09 31.29 -76.41
CA ARG A 314 68.02 31.84 -75.56
C ARG A 314 66.90 30.81 -75.47
N VAL A 315 66.35 30.62 -74.28
CA VAL A 315 65.13 29.82 -74.12
C VAL A 315 63.94 30.76 -74.29
N ILE A 316 63.08 30.47 -75.25
CA ILE A 316 61.83 31.22 -75.46
C ILE A 316 60.72 30.56 -74.62
N SER A 317 59.67 31.33 -74.32
CA SER A 317 58.45 30.81 -73.67
C SER A 317 57.91 29.59 -74.43
N GLY A 318 57.98 28.41 -73.80
CA GLY A 318 57.68 27.11 -74.43
C GLY A 318 58.82 26.09 -74.39
N GLY A 319 60.00 26.47 -73.89
CA GLY A 319 61.13 25.55 -73.66
C GLY A 319 61.97 25.25 -74.92
N THR A 320 61.58 25.79 -76.08
CA THR A 320 62.35 25.77 -77.31
C THR A 320 63.54 26.73 -77.22
N ARG A 321 64.70 26.28 -77.73
CA ARG A 321 65.96 27.01 -77.71
C ARG A 321 66.17 27.72 -79.04
N GLU A 322 66.40 29.03 -79.01
CA GLU A 322 66.68 29.87 -80.16
C GLU A 322 68.18 30.22 -80.19
N LEU A 323 68.77 30.17 -81.38
CA LEU A 323 70.18 30.46 -81.61
C LEU A 323 70.44 31.97 -81.53
N ILE A 324 71.39 32.39 -80.69
CA ILE A 324 71.88 33.78 -80.71
C ILE A 324 72.98 33.87 -81.78
N SER A 325 72.64 34.36 -82.97
CA SER A 325 73.58 34.50 -84.09
C SER A 325 74.64 35.56 -83.80
N GLY A 326 75.91 35.21 -84.02
CA GLY A 326 77.06 36.14 -83.94
C GLY A 326 77.88 36.11 -82.64
N THR A 327 77.44 35.39 -81.61
CA THR A 327 78.17 35.27 -80.32
C THR A 327 78.86 33.92 -80.19
N LEU A 328 80.10 33.84 -80.70
CA LEU A 328 80.98 32.67 -80.61
C LEU A 328 82.03 32.80 -79.49
N SER A 329 81.82 33.74 -78.55
CA SER A 329 82.76 34.03 -77.46
C SER A 329 82.41 33.30 -76.17
N VAL A 330 83.45 33.00 -75.39
CA VAL A 330 83.38 32.40 -74.02
C VAL A 330 82.54 33.22 -73.05
N LYS A 331 82.45 34.53 -73.31
CA LYS A 331 81.67 35.48 -72.53
C LYS A 331 80.51 36.00 -73.36
N TRP A 332 79.35 36.12 -72.72
CA TRP A 332 78.15 36.70 -73.30
C TRP A 332 77.63 37.81 -72.37
N HIS A 333 77.14 38.91 -72.94
CA HIS A 333 76.52 39.98 -72.18
C HIS A 333 75.01 39.91 -72.35
N ALA A 334 74.30 39.94 -71.23
CA ALA A 334 72.86 40.01 -71.23
C ALA A 334 72.43 41.45 -71.52
N ASP A 335 72.16 41.77 -72.77
CA ASP A 335 71.53 43.04 -73.15
C ASP A 335 70.02 43.07 -72.84
#